data_AF-A0A6C0AP03-F1
#
_entry.id   AF-A0A6C0AP03-F1
#
_cell.length_a   1.000
_cell.length_b   1.000
_cell.length_c   1.000
_cell.angle_alpha   90.00
_cell.angle_beta   90.00
_cell.angle_gamma   90.00
#
_symmetry.space_group_name_H-M   'P 1'
#
loop_
_entity.id
_entity.type
_entity.pdbx_description
1 polymer ?
#
loop_
_entity_poly.entity_id
_entity_poly.type
_entity_poly.pdbx_seq_one_letter_code
_entity_poly.pdbx_strand_id
1 'polypeptide(L)' 'MGFQIFVKTLTGKTITLDVEPSDNIEAVKGKIQDKEGIKW' A
#
# COMPACT_ATOMS: atom_id res chain seq x y z
N MET A 1 5.87 5.73 15.79
CA MET A 1 6.52 4.55 15.18
C MET A 1 5.61 4.12 14.04
N GLY A 2 6.04 4.31 12.80
CA GLY A 2 5.28 3.88 11.62
C GLY A 2 5.41 2.37 11.43
N PHE A 3 4.36 1.74 10.91
CA PHE A 3 4.42 0.37 10.41
C PHE A 3 4.76 0.42 8.93
N GLN A 4 5.58 -0.51 8.46
CA GLN A 4 5.91 -0.59 7.05
C GLN A 4 5.46 -1.93 6.49
N ILE A 5 4.71 -1.90 5.39
CA ILE A 5 4.19 -3.09 4.72
C ILE A 5 4.79 -3.23 3.33
N PHE A 6 5.01 -4.48 2.91
CA PHE A 6 5.51 -4.83 1.59
C PHE A 6 4.37 -5.43 0.78
N VAL A 7 4.02 -4.74 -0.31
CA VAL A 7 2.97 -5.19 -1.22
C VAL A 7 3.64 -5.66 -2.50
N LYS A 8 3.48 -6.95 -2.84
CA LYS A 8 3.94 -7.51 -4.10
C LYS A 8 2.79 -7.53 -5.09
N THR A 9 2.94 -6.81 -6.19
CA THR A 9 1.93 -6.77 -7.25
C THR A 9 2.07 -7.97 -8.19
N LEU A 10 1.03 -8.23 -8.98
CA LEU A 10 1.01 -9.31 -9.97
C LEU A 10 2.06 -9.11 -11.08
N THR A 11 2.54 -7.88 -11.30
CA THR A 11 3.64 -7.58 -12.22
C THR A 11 5.02 -7.89 -11.62
N GLY A 12 5.08 -8.37 -10.38
CA GLY A 12 6.32 -8.71 -9.68
C GLY A 12 7.02 -7.52 -9.04
N LYS A 13 6.39 -6.34 -8.99
CA LYS A 13 6.93 -5.15 -8.35
C LYS A 13 6.63 -5.18 -6.85
N THR A 14 7.65 -4.89 -6.04
CA THR A 14 7.51 -4.76 -4.59
C THR A 14 7.41 -3.29 -4.22
N ILE A 15 6.33 -2.92 -3.55
CA ILE A 15 6.08 -1.56 -3.10
C ILE A 15 6.18 -1.54 -1.58
N THR A 16 6.89 -0.54 -1.06
CA THR A 16 6.99 -0.29 0.37
C THR A 16 6.03 0.84 0.75
N LEU A 17 5.10 0.57 1.66
CA LEU A 17 4.14 1.56 2.17
C LEU A 17 4.30 1.75 3.67
N ASP A 18 4.37 3.02 4.07
CA ASP A 18 4.28 3.43 5.46
C ASP A 18 2.80 3.59 5.86
N VAL A 19 2.41 2.90 6.91
CA VAL A 19 1.05 2.86 7.44
C VAL A 19 1.10 3.17 8.94
N GLU A 20 0.11 3.89 9.41
CA GLU A 20 -0.09 4.05 10.84
C GLU A 20 -1.06 2.97 11.36
N PRO A 21 -0.97 2.57 12.64
CA PRO A 21 -1.96 1.65 13.22
C PRO A 21 -3.39 2.21 13.21
N SER A 22 -3.54 3.52 12.96
CA SER A 22 -4.83 4.21 12.78
C SER A 22 -5.30 4.22 11.32
N ASP A 23 -4.46 3.84 10.35
CA ASP A 23 -4.87 3.73 8.95
C ASP A 23 -5.79 2.51 8.76
N ASN A 24 -6.95 2.74 8.14
CA ASN A 24 -7.85 1.66 7.76
C ASN A 24 -7.40 1.00 6.46
N ILE A 25 -7.91 -0.22 6.21
CA ILE A 25 -7.62 -0.97 4.97
C ILE A 25 -7.97 -0.17 3.71
N GLU A 26 -9.03 0.65 3.72
CA GLU A 26 -9.36 1.52 2.60
C GLU A 26 -8.31 2.61 2.35
N ALA A 27 -7.78 3.22 3.42
CA ALA A 27 -6.70 4.19 3.31
C ALA A 27 -5.43 3.54 2.75
N VAL A 28 -5.08 2.34 3.24
CA VAL A 28 -3.95 1.55 2.72
C VAL A 28 -4.16 1.19 1.24
N LYS A 29 -5.36 0.76 0.85
CA LYS A 29 -5.70 0.50 -0.56
C LYS A 29 -5.55 1.75 -1.42
N GLY A 30 -6.05 2.90 -0.96
CA GLY A 30 -5.89 4.19 -1.65
C GLY A 30 -4.43 4.54 -1.88
N LYS A 31 -3.58 4.37 -0.87
CA LYS A 31 -2.12 4.59 -0.99
C LYS A 31 -1.47 3.64 -2.01
N ILE A 32 -1.92 2.39 -2.09
CA ILE A 32 -1.45 1.41 -3.11
C ILE A 32 -1.93 1.82 -4.51
N GLN A 33 -3.19 2.25 -4.65
CA GLN A 33 -3.72 2.70 -5.95
C GLN A 33 -2.97 3.93 -6.47
N ASP A 34 -2.64 4.88 -5.61
CA ASP A 34 -1.89 6.09 -6.00
C ASP A 34 -0.46 5.76 -6.46
N LYS A 35 0.21 4.85 -5.76
CA LYS A 35 1.60 4.43 -6.05
C LYS A 35 1.73 3.64 -7.35
N GLU A 36 0.80 2.75 -7.64
CA GLU A 36 0.88 1.87 -8.82
C GLU A 36 -0.06 2.26 -9.95
N GLY A 37 -1.05 3.12 -9.70
CA GLY A 37 -2.13 3.40 -10.64
C GLY A 37 -3.08 2.22 -10.85
N ILE A 38 -3.12 1.23 -9.94
CA ILE A 38 -3.96 0.04 -10.10
C ILE A 38 -5.38 0.37 -9.65
N LYS A 39 -6.31 0.42 -10.59
CA LYS A 39 -7.74 0.46 -10.29
C LYS A 39 -8.24 -0.98 -10.11
N TRP A 40 -8.63 -1.30 -8.89
CA TRP A 40 -9.25 -2.58 -8.54
C TRP A 40 -10.74 -2.58 -8.91
#